data_AF-A0A6P3Y877-F1
#
_entry.id   AF-A0A6P3Y877-F1
#
_cell.length_a   1.000
_cell.length_b   1.000
_cell.length_c   1.000
_cell.angle_alpha   90.00
_cell.angle_beta   90.00
_cell.angle_gamma   90.00
#
_symmetry.space_group_name_H-M   'P 1'
#
loop_
_entity.id
_entity.type
_entity.pdbx_description
1 polymer ?
#
loop_
_entity_poly.entity_id
_entity_poly.type
_entity_poly.pdbx_seq_one_letter_code
_entity_poly.pdbx_strand_id
1 'polypeptide(L)' 'MQKELLEELYDDCGVTPEMLSYMEAHATGTAVGDPVKVDTIDQALCSKRTLLSLLMGPY' A
#
# COMPACT_ATOMS: atom_id res chain seq x y z
N MET A 1 4.61 11.83 2.52
CA MET A 1 5.28 11.71 1.21
C MET A 1 4.71 10.57 0.34
N GLN A 2 4.79 9.28 0.74
CA GLN A 2 4.15 8.20 -0.03
C GLN A 2 2.74 7.87 0.49
N LYS A 3 2.55 7.84 1.82
CA LYS A 3 1.23 7.64 2.46
C LYS A 3 0.17 8.63 1.97
N GLU A 4 0.48 9.93 2.08
CA GLU A 4 -0.43 11.01 1.69
C GLU A 4 -0.85 10.92 0.22
N LEU A 5 0.09 10.59 -0.68
CA LEU A 5 -0.20 10.38 -2.10
C LEU A 5 -1.17 9.21 -2.33
N LEU A 6 -0.99 8.10 -1.60
CA LEU A 6 -1.92 6.98 -1.64
C LEU A 6 -3.28 7.37 -1.06
N GLU A 7 -3.34 8.12 0.03
CA GLU A 7 -4.62 8.54 0.61
C GLU A 7 -5.39 9.47 -0.34
N GLU A 8 -4.73 10.48 -0.92
CA GLU A 8 -5.34 11.41 -1.88
C GLU A 8 -5.83 10.70 -3.15
N LEU A 9 -5.02 9.84 -3.76
CA LEU A 9 -5.38 9.17 -5.01
C LEU A 9 -6.59 8.24 -4.84
N TYR A 10 -6.67 7.51 -3.72
CA TYR A 10 -7.77 6.60 -3.47
C TYR A 10 -9.07 7.33 -3.13
N ASP A 11 -8.98 8.49 -2.46
CA ASP A 11 -10.11 9.39 -2.22
C ASP A 11 -10.63 9.96 -3.56
N ASP A 12 -9.74 10.50 -4.39
CA ASP A 12 -10.07 11.05 -5.72
C ASP A 12 -10.70 10.00 -6.65
N CYS A 13 -10.21 8.76 -6.60
CA CYS A 13 -10.73 7.67 -7.43
C CYS A 13 -12.00 7.02 -6.85
N GLY A 14 -12.39 7.33 -5.60
CA GLY A 14 -13.50 6.67 -4.91
C GLY A 14 -13.29 5.17 -4.69
N VAL A 15 -12.03 4.70 -4.68
CA VAL A 15 -11.69 3.28 -4.50
C VAL A 15 -11.41 3.04 -3.03
N THR A 16 -12.12 2.11 -2.40
CA THR A 16 -11.81 1.74 -1.02
C THR A 16 -10.63 0.76 -0.98
N PRO A 17 -9.73 0.85 0.01
CA PRO A 17 -8.59 -0.07 0.12
C PRO A 17 -8.99 -1.56 0.16
N GLU A 18 -10.22 -1.86 0.58
CA GLU A 18 -10.78 -3.22 0.62
C GLU A 18 -11.00 -3.83 -0.78
N MET A 19 -11.15 -3.00 -1.82
CA MET A 19 -11.34 -3.47 -3.19
C MET A 19 -10.03 -3.95 -3.85
N LEU A 20 -8.89 -3.60 -3.27
CA LEU A 20 -7.59 -4.03 -3.80
C LEU A 20 -7.33 -5.48 -3.40
N SER A 21 -6.97 -6.31 -4.38
CA SER A 21 -6.51 -7.69 -4.10
C SER A 21 -4.99 -7.82 -4.18
N TYR A 22 -4.34 -6.97 -4.98
CA TYR A 22 -2.91 -7.04 -5.27
C TYR A 22 -2.33 -5.64 -5.47
N MET A 23 -1.09 -5.43 -5.02
CA MET A 23 -0.31 -4.23 -5.26
C MET A 23 1.11 -4.62 -5.66
N GLU A 24 1.60 -4.01 -6.74
CA GLU A 24 2.99 -4.13 -7.14
C GLU A 24 3.79 -3.00 -6.49
N ALA A 25 4.73 -3.36 -5.62
CA ALA A 25 5.56 -2.39 -4.92
C ALA A 25 6.87 -2.20 -5.67
N HIS A 26 7.30 -0.95 -5.82
CA HIS A 26 8.65 -0.66 -6.29
C HIS A 26 9.67 -0.97 -5.18
N ALA A 27 9.99 -2.24 -5.00
CA ALA A 27 11.04 -2.72 -4.11
C ALA A 27 12.40 -2.55 -4.80
N THR A 28 13.29 -1.79 -4.19
CA THR A 28 14.63 -1.54 -4.76
C THR A 28 15.66 -2.56 -4.28
N GLY A 29 15.26 -3.55 -3.48
CA GLY A 29 16.16 -4.50 -2.84
C GLY A 29 16.98 -3.87 -1.71
N THR A 30 16.54 -2.72 -1.17
CA THR A 30 17.31 -1.97 -0.18
C THR A 30 16.92 -2.37 1.23
N ALA A 31 17.91 -2.76 2.04
CA ALA A 31 17.69 -3.23 3.41
C ALA A 31 16.99 -2.20 4.32
N VAL A 32 17.06 -0.91 3.99
CA VAL A 32 16.43 0.18 4.76
C VAL A 32 15.18 0.72 4.08
N GLY A 33 15.21 0.91 2.76
CA GLY A 33 14.10 1.53 2.03
C GLY A 33 12.89 0.61 1.89
N ASP A 34 13.11 -0.69 1.71
CA ASP A 34 12.03 -1.64 1.44
C ASP A 34 11.15 -1.87 2.68
N PRO A 35 11.70 -2.03 3.91
CA PRO A 35 10.87 -2.09 5.12
C PRO A 35 10.03 -0.84 5.36
N VAL A 36 10.59 0.35 5.10
CA VAL A 36 9.87 1.63 5.27
C VAL A 36 8.68 1.75 4.31
N LYS A 37 8.83 1.28 3.07
CA LYS A 37 7.75 1.27 2.08
C LYS A 37 6.63 0.30 2.48
N VAL A 38 6.98 -0.89 2.96
CA VAL A 38 6.00 -1.88 3.42
C VAL A 38 5.18 -1.34 4.60
N ASP A 39 5.84 -0.75 5.59
CA ASP A 39 5.16 -0.15 6.75
C ASP A 39 4.23 1.00 6.34
N THR A 40 4.66 1.83 5.38
CA THR A 40 3.83 2.90 4.83
C THR A 40 2.57 2.36 4.14
N ILE A 41 2.70 1.29 3.35
CA ILE A 41 1.59 0.64 2.66
C ILE A 41 0.62 0.02 3.66
N ASP A 42 1.14 -0.63 4.70
CA ASP A 42 0.33 -1.22 5.76
C ASP A 42 -0.53 -0.15 6.47
N GLN A 43 0.10 0.96 6.86
CA GLN A 43 -0.60 2.07 7.50
C GLN A 43 -1.68 2.70 6.61
N ALA A 44 -1.40 2.86 5.31
CA ALA A 44 -2.32 3.51 4.37
C ALA A 44 -3.48 2.61 3.93
N LEU A 45 -3.20 1.32 3.66
CA LEU A 45 -4.13 0.43 2.96
C LEU A 45 -4.61 -0.76 3.79
N CYS A 46 -3.89 -1.15 4.85
CA CYS A 46 -4.23 -2.33 5.65
C CYS A 46 -4.92 -1.97 6.97
N SER A 47 -4.68 -0.77 7.53
CA SER A 47 -5.30 -0.31 8.78
C SER A 47 -6.82 -0.43 8.86
N LYS A 48 -7.52 -0.38 7.71
CA LYS A 48 -8.99 -0.46 7.62
C LYS A 48 -9.51 -1.80 7.09
N ARG A 49 -8.62 -2.75 6.75
CA ARG A 49 -9.02 -4.05 6.20
C ARG A 49 -9.42 -5.02 7.29
N THR A 50 -10.53 -5.73 7.10
CA THR A 50 -11.02 -6.74 8.06
C THR A 50 -11.10 -8.16 7.50
N LEU A 51 -11.11 -8.34 6.17
CA LEU A 51 -11.46 -9.64 5.56
C LEU A 51 -10.36 -10.28 4.70
N LEU A 52 -9.51 -9.51 4.03
CA LEU A 52 -8.48 -10.03 3.12
C LEU A 52 -7.17 -9.25 3.25
N SER A 53 -6.06 -9.99 3.38
CA SER A 53 -4.71 -9.43 3.31
C SER A 53 -4.41 -8.94 1.90
N LEU A 54 -3.69 -7.82 1.78
CA LEU A 54 -3.19 -7.33 0.50
C LEU A 54 -2.01 -8.19 0.04
N LEU A 55 -2.11 -8.79 -1.14
CA LEU A 55 -0.96 -9.42 -1.77
C LEU A 55 -0.03 -8.35 -2.33
N MET A 56 1.26 -8.45 -2.02
CA MET A 56 2.30 -7.59 -2.57
C MET A 56 3.34 -8.41 -3.33
N GLY A 57 3.72 -7.92 -4.51
CA GLY A 57 4.84 -8.46 -5.28
C GLY A 57 5.86 -7.39 -5.65
N PRO A 58 7.09 -7.79 -5.99
CA PRO A 58 8.07 -6.89 -6.58
C PRO A 58 7.68 -6.55 -8.02
N TYR A 59 8.19 -5.41 -8.50
CA TYR A 59 8.21 -5.04 -9.92
C TYR A 59 9.12 -5.97 -10.73
#